data_AF-A0A2I0TH59-F1
#
_entry.id   AF-A0A2I0TH59-F1
#
_cell.length_a   1.000
_cell.length_b   1.000
_cell.length_c   1.000
_cell.angle_alpha   90.00
_cell.angle_beta   90.00
_cell.angle_gamma   90.00
#
_symmetry.space_group_name_H-M   'P 1'
#
loop_
_entity.id
_entity.type
_entity.pdbx_description
1 polymer ?
#
loop_
_entity_poly.entity_id
_entity_poly.type
_entity_poly.pdbx_seq_one_letter_code
_entity_poly.pdbx_strand_id
1 'polypeptide(L)'
;MEGKSCHWLSVDTALYILKENETQENLQLVSFTEQQNKEMFGWKGELGSGVYWLLPFTTGCRLKKVKTQVTGEAKLVYRGEDGELVLTKEFRAALLDIFETIDLDGNGLLSLEEYNFFELRTSGEKCDEEAWAVCKENFDMKKNELTRQGFMDLNLMEANDREGDPSDLWVTLLSLGYNKALEMTEKLVLIVLTKERVYP
;
A
#
# COMPACT_ATOMS: atom_id res chain seq x y z
N MET A 1 22.56 16.19 -0.98
CA MET A 1 21.34 15.78 -0.25
C MET A 1 21.22 14.29 -0.44
N GLU A 2 21.58 13.51 0.57
CA GLU A 2 21.35 12.07 0.58
C GLU A 2 19.84 11.86 0.71
N GLY A 3 19.22 11.29 -0.32
CA GLY A 3 17.84 10.84 -0.24
C GLY A 3 17.74 9.81 0.87
N LYS A 4 16.84 10.04 1.83
CA LYS A 4 16.51 9.01 2.83
C LYS A 4 16.11 7.76 2.05
N SER A 5 16.82 6.65 2.25
CA SER A 5 16.45 5.39 1.60
C SER A 5 15.03 5.03 2.02
N CYS A 6 14.15 4.85 1.04
CA CYS A 6 12.84 4.26 1.18
C CYS A 6 12.87 3.07 2.16
N HIS A 7 12.22 3.21 3.32
CA HIS A 7 12.27 2.21 4.39
C HIS A 7 11.70 0.84 3.95
N TRP A 8 10.91 0.80 2.87
CA TRP A 8 10.40 -0.42 2.25
C TRP A 8 11.45 -1.25 1.50
N LEU A 9 12.51 -0.67 0.95
CA LEU A 9 13.57 -1.44 0.23
C LEU A 9 14.31 -2.44 1.12
N SER A 10 14.09 -2.41 2.44
CA SER A 10 14.61 -3.39 3.40
C SER A 10 13.72 -4.62 3.59
N VAL A 11 12.62 -4.80 2.82
CA VAL A 11 11.82 -6.04 2.88
C VAL A 11 12.57 -7.15 2.16
N ASP A 12 12.60 -8.33 2.74
CA ASP A 12 12.96 -9.55 2.03
C ASP A 12 11.83 -9.94 1.08
N THR A 13 12.07 -9.72 -0.22
CA THR A 13 11.14 -10.04 -1.30
C THR A 13 11.68 -11.22 -2.10
N ALA A 14 10.90 -12.29 -2.17
CA ALA A 14 11.06 -13.37 -3.12
C ALA A 14 10.05 -13.17 -4.27
N LEU A 15 10.47 -13.39 -5.51
CA LEU A 15 9.58 -13.42 -6.67
C LEU A 15 9.45 -14.86 -7.14
N TYR A 16 8.24 -15.42 -7.08
CA TYR A 16 7.91 -16.73 -7.60
C TYR A 16 7.35 -16.61 -9.02
N ILE A 17 7.79 -17.48 -9.91
CA ILE A 17 7.31 -17.56 -11.29
C ILE A 17 6.54 -18.87 -11.42
N LEU A 18 5.25 -18.77 -11.68
CA LEU A 18 4.35 -19.90 -11.81
C LEU A 18 3.84 -19.97 -13.26
N LYS A 19 3.64 -21.17 -13.82
CA LYS A 19 3.07 -21.38 -15.16
C LYS A 19 1.68 -21.98 -15.05
N GLU A 20 0.73 -21.47 -15.84
CA GLU A 20 -0.58 -22.13 -16.02
C GLU A 20 -0.39 -23.47 -16.73
N ASN A 21 -0.95 -24.53 -16.15
CA ASN A 21 -1.00 -25.82 -16.81
C ASN A 21 -2.17 -25.84 -17.79
N GLU A 22 -1.91 -26.23 -19.04
CA GLU A 22 -2.95 -26.31 -20.09
C GLU A 22 -4.00 -27.38 -19.80
N THR A 23 -3.71 -28.33 -18.90
CA THR A 23 -4.53 -29.52 -18.65
C THR A 23 -5.16 -29.59 -17.26
N GLN A 24 -4.75 -28.74 -16.32
CA GLN A 24 -5.24 -28.72 -14.94
C GLN A 24 -5.33 -27.28 -14.43
N GLU A 25 -6.30 -26.97 -13.57
CA GLU A 25 -6.43 -25.66 -12.89
C GLU A 25 -5.34 -25.41 -11.81
N ASN A 26 -4.16 -26.02 -11.97
CA ASN A 26 -3.06 -25.94 -11.01
C ASN A 26 -1.92 -25.10 -11.60
N LEU A 27 -1.35 -24.23 -10.78
CA LEU A 27 -0.15 -23.46 -11.11
C LEU A 27 1.12 -24.29 -10.84
N GLN A 28 1.99 -24.42 -11.85
CA GLN A 28 3.28 -25.09 -11.70
C GLN A 28 4.37 -24.08 -11.34
N LEU A 29 5.08 -24.29 -10.24
CA LEU A 29 6.28 -23.50 -9.92
C LEU A 29 7.38 -23.74 -10.97
N VAL A 30 7.79 -22.69 -11.65
CA VAL A 30 8.87 -22.69 -12.65
C VAL A 30 10.19 -22.32 -12.01
N SER A 31 10.21 -21.21 -11.27
CA SER A 31 11.41 -20.70 -10.62
C SER A 31 11.05 -19.71 -9.51
N PHE A 32 12.05 -19.31 -8.75
CA PHE A 32 11.94 -18.20 -7.81
C PHE A 32 13.27 -17.44 -7.72
N THR A 33 13.23 -16.20 -7.25
CA THR A 33 14.42 -15.38 -7.02
C THR A 33 14.25 -14.53 -5.78
N GLU A 34 15.30 -14.40 -4.99
CA GLU A 34 15.43 -13.38 -3.93
C GLU A 34 16.43 -12.30 -4.35
N GLN A 35 16.84 -12.31 -5.63
CA GLN A 35 17.90 -11.45 -6.12
C GLN A 35 17.38 -10.01 -6.24
N GLN A 36 18.00 -9.15 -5.44
CA GLN A 36 17.84 -7.71 -5.51
C GLN A 36 18.98 -7.11 -6.35
N ASN A 37 18.64 -6.33 -7.37
CA ASN A 37 19.58 -5.50 -8.12
C ASN A 37 19.22 -4.03 -7.91
N LYS A 38 19.90 -3.38 -6.96
CA LYS A 38 19.60 -2.02 -6.50
C LYS A 38 18.13 -1.91 -6.01
N GLU A 39 17.29 -1.19 -6.76
CA GLU A 39 15.88 -0.94 -6.45
C GLU A 39 14.94 -1.93 -7.17
N MET A 40 15.45 -2.87 -7.97
CA MET A 40 14.62 -3.84 -8.71
C MET A 40 14.83 -5.27 -8.23
N PHE A 41 13.73 -5.97 -7.96
CA PHE A 41 13.70 -7.43 -7.76
C PHE A 41 13.42 -8.09 -9.10
N GLY A 42 14.23 -9.06 -9.50
CA GLY A 42 14.12 -9.62 -10.84
C GLY A 42 14.69 -11.01 -10.97
N TRP A 43 14.11 -11.75 -11.91
CA TRP A 43 14.58 -13.05 -12.34
C TRP A 43 15.09 -12.95 -13.78
N LYS A 44 16.16 -13.67 -14.10
CA LYS A 44 16.69 -13.77 -15.45
C LYS A 44 16.83 -15.24 -15.84
N GLY A 45 16.23 -15.62 -16.95
CA GLY A 45 16.31 -16.95 -17.53
C GLY A 45 15.44 -17.06 -18.77
N GLU A 46 15.29 -18.27 -19.29
CA GLU A 46 14.46 -18.56 -20.46
C GLU A 46 13.13 -19.16 -20.01
N LEU A 47 12.02 -18.63 -20.53
CA LEU A 47 10.68 -19.17 -20.33
C LEU A 47 10.17 -19.69 -21.68
N GLY A 48 9.61 -20.89 -21.69
CA GLY A 48 8.92 -21.40 -22.88
C GLY A 48 7.62 -20.63 -23.14
N SER A 49 7.01 -20.84 -24.30
CA SER A 49 5.67 -20.29 -24.60
C SER A 49 4.67 -20.70 -23.51
N GLY A 50 3.78 -19.77 -23.14
CA GLY A 50 2.73 -20.00 -22.17
C GLY A 50 2.32 -18.77 -21.37
N VAL A 51 1.51 -19.01 -20.36
CA VAL A 51 0.98 -17.99 -19.47
C VAL A 51 1.58 -18.18 -18.08
N TYR A 52 2.12 -17.09 -17.53
CA TYR A 52 2.86 -17.08 -16.29
C TYR A 52 2.24 -16.11 -15.29
N TRP A 53 2.29 -16.49 -14.02
CA TRP A 53 1.97 -15.65 -12.89
C TRP A 53 3.26 -15.29 -12.17
N LEU A 54 3.49 -14.01 -11.98
CA LEU A 54 4.55 -13.51 -11.11
C LEU A 54 3.93 -13.22 -9.75
N LEU A 55 4.45 -13.89 -8.72
CA LEU A 55 4.00 -13.78 -7.35
C LEU A 55 5.17 -13.21 -6.52
N PRO A 56 5.23 -11.88 -6.32
CA PRO A 56 6.06 -11.30 -5.29
C PRO A 56 5.51 -11.73 -3.93
N PHE A 57 6.40 -12.26 -3.11
CA PHE A 57 6.14 -12.73 -1.78
C PHE A 57 7.15 -12.06 -0.86
N THR A 58 6.66 -11.44 0.20
CA THR A 58 7.52 -11.02 1.28
C THR A 58 7.28 -11.97 2.43
N THR A 59 8.32 -12.31 3.22
CA THR A 59 8.08 -13.13 4.43
C THR A 59 7.23 -12.39 5.47
N GLY A 60 6.94 -11.11 5.22
CA GLY A 60 6.05 -10.25 5.99
C GLY A 60 6.57 -9.87 7.36
N CYS A 61 7.54 -10.59 7.91
CA CYS A 61 8.02 -10.43 9.26
C CYS A 61 9.42 -11.06 9.38
N ARG A 62 10.48 -10.26 9.38
CA ARG A 62 11.52 -10.58 10.37
C ARG A 62 10.86 -10.35 11.72
N LEU A 63 10.75 -11.41 12.54
CA LEU A 63 10.41 -11.32 13.97
C LEU A 63 11.41 -10.39 14.67
N LYS A 64 11.26 -9.08 14.47
CA LYS A 64 12.04 -8.07 15.15
C LYS A 64 11.42 -7.97 16.54
N LYS A 65 12.27 -8.06 17.55
CA LYS A 65 11.90 -7.85 18.94
C LYS A 65 11.13 -6.53 19.00
N VAL A 66 9.85 -6.59 19.39
CA VAL A 66 9.00 -5.41 19.60
C VAL A 66 9.82 -4.43 20.44
N LYS A 67 10.14 -3.25 19.89
CA LYS A 67 10.77 -2.21 20.69
C LYS A 67 9.79 -1.87 21.80
N THR A 68 10.27 -1.96 23.03
CA THR A 68 9.52 -1.76 24.27
C THR A 68 8.80 -0.41 24.28
N GLN A 69 7.51 -0.48 24.61
CA GLN A 69 6.62 0.59 25.10
C GLN A 69 6.77 1.95 24.41
N VAL A 70 5.93 2.15 23.39
CA VAL A 70 5.50 3.48 23.02
C VAL A 70 4.80 4.10 24.23
N THR A 71 5.32 5.22 24.73
CA THR A 71 4.83 5.89 25.96
C THR A 71 3.57 6.73 25.75
N GLY A 72 3.00 6.78 24.53
CA GLY A 72 1.76 7.50 24.25
C GLY A 72 1.23 7.31 22.83
N GLU A 73 -0.10 7.42 22.68
CA GLU A 73 -0.77 7.44 21.38
C GLU A 73 -0.50 8.78 20.68
N ALA A 74 -0.03 8.74 19.43
CA ALA A 74 0.21 9.92 18.61
C ALA A 74 -1.11 10.66 18.32
N LYS A 75 -1.07 11.98 18.22
CA LYS A 75 -2.24 12.73 17.76
C LYS A 75 -2.29 12.69 16.24
N LEU A 76 -3.40 12.26 15.66
CA LEU A 76 -3.61 12.24 14.20
C LEU A 76 -4.09 13.61 13.69
N VAL A 77 -4.95 14.28 14.46
CA VAL A 77 -5.53 15.56 14.11
C VAL A 77 -5.51 16.54 15.28
N TYR A 78 -5.63 17.82 14.98
CA TYR A 78 -5.81 18.90 15.95
C TYR A 78 -6.70 19.99 15.35
N ARG A 79 -7.25 20.87 16.19
CA ARG A 79 -8.01 22.04 15.72
C ARG A 79 -7.06 23.23 15.52
N GLY A 80 -7.15 23.85 14.35
CA GLY A 80 -6.43 25.06 13.97
C GLY A 80 -6.92 26.29 14.73
N GLU A 81 -6.31 27.44 14.43
CA GLU A 81 -6.69 28.74 15.03
C GLU A 81 -8.11 29.18 14.62
N ASP A 82 -8.57 28.71 13.46
CA ASP A 82 -9.92 28.89 12.91
C ASP A 82 -10.95 27.90 13.47
N GLY A 83 -10.52 26.90 14.24
CA GLY A 83 -11.36 25.83 14.79
C GLY A 83 -11.53 24.62 13.88
N GLU A 84 -11.02 24.69 12.65
CA GLU A 84 -11.07 23.62 11.67
C GLU A 84 -10.10 22.48 12.03
N LEU A 85 -10.46 21.24 11.68
CA LEU A 85 -9.57 20.11 11.89
C LEU A 85 -8.43 20.11 10.88
N VAL A 86 -7.24 19.78 11.36
CA VAL A 86 -6.01 19.72 10.58
C VAL A 86 -5.26 18.44 10.94
N LEU A 87 -4.78 17.72 9.93
CA LEU A 87 -3.89 16.56 10.11
C LEU A 87 -2.55 17.01 10.70
N THR A 88 -2.03 16.27 11.68
CA THR A 88 -0.68 16.50 12.23
C THR A 88 0.39 16.24 11.18
N LYS A 89 1.59 16.82 11.37
CA LYS A 89 2.70 16.65 10.42
C LYS A 89 3.15 15.18 10.36
N GLU A 90 3.14 14.52 11.50
CA GLU A 90 3.50 13.13 11.67
C GLU A 90 2.50 12.22 10.95
N PHE A 91 1.20 12.49 11.09
CA PHE A 91 0.18 11.70 10.39
C PHE A 91 0.19 11.93 8.88
N ARG A 92 0.41 13.18 8.43
CA ARG A 92 0.62 13.47 6.99
C ARG A 92 1.82 12.71 6.42
N ALA A 93 2.91 12.59 7.17
CA ALA A 93 4.06 11.80 6.74
C ALA A 93 3.70 10.31 6.61
N ALA A 94 2.98 9.74 7.58
CA ALA A 94 2.53 8.35 7.51
C ALA A 94 1.56 8.10 6.34
N LEU A 95 0.63 9.02 6.07
CA LEU A 95 -0.27 8.94 4.92
C LEU A 95 0.47 9.02 3.58
N LEU A 96 1.56 9.80 3.51
CA LEU A 96 2.40 9.86 2.32
C LEU A 96 3.14 8.54 2.10
N ASP A 97 3.70 7.96 3.16
CA ASP A 97 4.35 6.64 3.09
C ASP A 97 3.35 5.55 2.66
N ILE A 98 2.10 5.62 3.14
CA ILE A 98 1.01 4.73 2.72
C ILE A 98 0.71 4.93 1.24
N PHE A 99 0.51 6.17 0.80
CA PHE A 99 0.23 6.51 -0.60
C PHE A 99 1.29 5.93 -1.52
N GLU A 100 2.57 6.15 -1.22
CA GLU A 100 3.69 5.63 -2.01
C GLU A 100 3.78 4.10 -2.00
N THR A 101 3.18 3.44 -1.00
CA THR A 101 3.13 1.97 -0.93
C THR A 101 2.02 1.39 -1.81
N ILE A 102 0.90 2.11 -1.95
CA ILE A 102 -0.27 1.64 -2.71
C ILE A 102 -0.30 2.17 -4.16
N ASP A 103 0.54 3.14 -4.50
CA ASP A 103 0.89 3.56 -5.87
C ASP A 103 1.76 2.47 -6.51
N LEU A 104 1.11 1.47 -7.12
CA LEU A 104 1.75 0.24 -7.59
C LEU A 104 2.47 0.45 -8.92
N ASP A 105 1.98 1.36 -9.76
CA ASP A 105 2.63 1.72 -11.02
C ASP A 105 3.66 2.87 -10.88
N GLY A 106 3.70 3.54 -9.73
CA GLY A 106 4.64 4.59 -9.39
C GLY A 106 4.40 5.90 -10.15
N ASN A 107 3.20 6.10 -10.68
CA ASN A 107 2.85 7.27 -11.48
C ASN A 107 2.52 8.52 -10.62
N GLY A 108 2.44 8.34 -9.29
CA GLY A 108 2.16 9.39 -8.31
C GLY A 108 0.66 9.69 -8.12
N LEU A 109 -0.22 8.82 -8.61
CA LEU A 109 -1.68 8.87 -8.53
C LEU A 109 -2.21 7.49 -8.09
N LEU A 110 -3.44 7.43 -7.61
CA LEU A 110 -4.09 6.15 -7.27
C LEU A 110 -5.29 5.89 -8.17
N SER A 111 -5.19 4.85 -8.97
CA SER A 111 -6.31 4.28 -9.70
C SER A 111 -7.33 3.66 -8.73
N LEU A 112 -8.56 3.40 -9.23
CA LEU A 112 -9.58 2.67 -8.46
C LEU A 112 -9.09 1.28 -8.04
N GLU A 113 -8.27 0.63 -8.87
CA GLU A 113 -7.73 -0.69 -8.57
C GLU A 113 -6.75 -0.63 -7.39
N GLU A 114 -5.82 0.32 -7.42
CA GLU A 114 -4.86 0.58 -6.33
C GLU A 114 -5.56 1.00 -5.04
N TYR A 115 -6.55 1.89 -5.14
CA TYR A 115 -7.37 2.29 -4.00
C TYR A 115 -8.13 1.09 -3.41
N ASN A 116 -8.64 0.19 -4.25
CA ASN A 116 -9.32 -1.02 -3.79
C ASN A 116 -8.39 -2.04 -3.12
N PHE A 117 -7.10 -2.08 -3.44
CA PHE A 117 -6.14 -2.87 -2.67
C PHE A 117 -5.97 -2.32 -1.25
N PHE A 118 -5.98 -1.00 -1.10
CA PHE A 118 -5.97 -0.34 0.20
C PHE A 118 -7.25 -0.65 1.00
N GLU A 119 -8.43 -0.37 0.43
CA GLU A 119 -9.72 -0.59 1.10
C GLU A 119 -9.94 -2.04 1.53
N LEU A 120 -9.67 -2.99 0.64
CA LEU A 120 -9.84 -4.41 0.97
C LEU A 120 -8.95 -4.83 2.15
N ARG A 121 -7.82 -4.14 2.37
CA ARG A 121 -6.90 -4.44 3.48
C ARG A 121 -7.31 -3.77 4.79
N THR A 122 -7.94 -2.60 4.73
CA THR A 122 -8.26 -1.76 5.89
C THR A 122 -9.69 -1.98 6.38
N SER A 123 -10.66 -1.99 5.46
CA SER A 123 -12.09 -2.17 5.72
C SER A 123 -12.58 -3.59 5.39
N GLY A 124 -11.88 -4.31 4.50
CA GLY A 124 -12.33 -5.61 4.02
C GLY A 124 -13.36 -5.51 2.89
N GLU A 125 -13.65 -4.30 2.43
CA GLU A 125 -14.63 -4.00 1.39
C GLU A 125 -13.94 -3.32 0.20
N LYS A 126 -14.63 -3.27 -0.95
CA LYS A 126 -14.15 -2.56 -2.12
C LYS A 126 -15.01 -1.32 -2.35
N CYS A 127 -14.37 -0.23 -2.75
CA CYS A 127 -14.99 0.92 -3.35
C CYS A 127 -15.54 0.53 -4.73
N ASP A 128 -16.86 0.67 -4.91
CA ASP A 128 -17.53 0.48 -6.19
C ASP A 128 -17.40 1.72 -7.10
N GLU A 129 -17.87 1.62 -8.34
CA GLU A 129 -17.73 2.69 -9.32
C GLU A 129 -18.55 3.93 -8.94
N GLU A 130 -19.69 3.73 -8.28
CA GLU A 130 -20.56 4.79 -7.78
C GLU A 130 -19.88 5.57 -6.65
N ALA A 131 -19.34 4.90 -5.63
CA ALA A 131 -18.59 5.53 -4.55
C ALA A 131 -17.30 6.20 -5.08
N TRP A 132 -16.64 5.60 -6.07
CA TRP A 132 -15.49 6.20 -6.72
C TRP A 132 -15.85 7.44 -7.53
N ALA A 133 -17.02 7.47 -8.17
CA ALA A 133 -17.52 8.67 -8.85
C ALA A 133 -17.75 9.82 -7.85
N VAL A 134 -18.31 9.53 -6.68
CA VAL A 134 -18.43 10.52 -5.59
C VAL A 134 -17.05 11.00 -5.15
N CYS A 135 -16.07 10.12 -5.01
CA CYS A 135 -14.69 10.52 -4.68
C CYS A 135 -14.12 11.48 -5.73
N LYS A 136 -14.36 11.23 -7.03
CA LYS A 136 -13.86 12.09 -8.12
C LYS A 136 -14.44 13.50 -8.11
N GLU A 137 -15.68 13.65 -7.63
CA GLU A 137 -16.36 14.95 -7.57
C GLU A 137 -15.94 15.78 -6.36
N ASN A 138 -15.52 15.13 -5.28
CA ASN A 138 -15.26 15.79 -3.99
C ASN A 138 -13.77 15.98 -3.67
N PHE A 139 -12.87 15.22 -4.30
CA PHE A 139 -11.45 15.26 -4.01
C PHE A 139 -10.60 15.60 -5.25
N ASP A 140 -9.34 15.98 -5.00
CA ASP A 140 -8.41 16.30 -6.07
C ASP A 140 -8.02 15.05 -6.87
N MET A 141 -8.34 15.08 -8.17
CA MET A 141 -8.09 13.99 -9.12
C MET A 141 -7.27 14.48 -10.31
N LYS A 142 -6.49 13.58 -10.89
CA LYS A 142 -5.81 13.80 -12.17
C LYS A 142 -5.94 12.54 -13.02
N LYS A 143 -6.33 12.68 -14.29
CA LYS A 143 -6.55 11.54 -15.20
C LYS A 143 -7.52 10.47 -14.65
N ASN A 144 -8.51 10.87 -13.85
CA ASN A 144 -9.45 9.98 -13.14
C ASN A 144 -8.84 9.16 -12.00
N GLU A 145 -7.65 9.53 -11.53
CA GLU A 145 -6.92 8.89 -10.43
C GLU A 145 -6.71 9.89 -9.29
N LEU A 146 -6.69 9.40 -8.05
CA LEU A 146 -6.63 10.22 -6.84
C LEU A 146 -5.22 10.75 -6.64
N THR A 147 -5.08 12.06 -6.44
CA THR A 147 -3.77 12.66 -6.17
C THR A 147 -3.35 12.45 -4.71
N ARG A 148 -2.08 12.70 -4.40
CA ARG A 148 -1.60 12.76 -3.02
C ARG A 148 -2.40 13.74 -2.16
N GLN A 149 -2.77 14.89 -2.72
CA GLN A 149 -3.54 15.89 -1.99
C GLN A 149 -4.98 15.42 -1.77
N GLY A 150 -5.61 14.85 -2.80
CA GLY A 150 -6.93 14.23 -2.70
C GLY A 150 -6.99 13.13 -1.64
N PHE A 151 -5.96 12.28 -1.56
CA PHE A 151 -5.86 11.25 -0.52
C PHE A 151 -5.75 11.84 0.90
N MET A 152 -5.01 12.94 1.07
CA MET A 152 -4.93 13.64 2.36
C MET A 152 -6.27 14.25 2.75
N ASP A 153 -6.96 14.87 1.79
CA ASP A 153 -8.25 15.52 2.00
C ASP A 153 -9.35 14.50 2.32
N LEU A 154 -9.29 13.30 1.71
CA LEU A 154 -10.17 12.17 2.03
C LEU A 154 -10.01 11.73 3.50
N ASN A 155 -8.78 11.51 3.96
CA ASN A 155 -8.53 11.12 5.35
C ASN A 155 -8.89 12.25 6.35
N LEU A 156 -8.76 13.51 5.93
CA LEU A 156 -9.20 14.65 6.73
C LEU A 156 -10.73 14.75 6.80
N MET A 157 -11.44 14.42 5.71
CA MET A 157 -12.90 14.34 5.70
C MET A 157 -13.40 13.26 6.67
N GLU A 158 -12.79 12.08 6.66
CA GLU A 158 -13.12 10.99 7.61
C GLU A 158 -12.95 11.45 9.08
N ALA A 159 -11.87 12.20 9.38
CA ALA A 159 -11.68 12.78 10.69
C ALA A 159 -12.78 13.81 11.06
N ASN A 160 -13.20 14.62 10.08
CA ASN A 160 -14.24 15.64 10.26
C ASN A 160 -15.62 15.01 10.49
N ASP A 161 -15.97 13.95 9.78
CA ASP A 161 -17.24 13.23 9.90
C ASP A 161 -17.47 12.68 11.32
N ARG A 162 -16.38 12.47 12.06
CA ARG A 162 -16.41 12.06 13.49
C ARG A 162 -16.00 13.16 14.46
N GLU A 163 -16.13 14.42 14.06
CA GLU A 163 -15.82 15.59 14.88
C GLU A 163 -14.38 15.61 15.47
N GLY A 164 -13.46 14.88 14.83
CA GLY A 164 -12.06 14.74 15.21
C GLY A 164 -11.74 13.49 16.05
N ASP A 165 -12.68 12.57 16.25
CA ASP A 165 -12.41 11.26 16.85
C ASP A 165 -11.54 10.40 15.90
N PRO A 166 -10.30 10.04 16.30
CA PRO A 166 -9.36 9.32 15.44
C PRO A 166 -9.58 7.79 15.42
N SER A 167 -10.66 7.28 16.04
CA SER A 167 -10.84 5.84 16.25
C SER A 167 -10.81 5.02 14.95
N ASP A 168 -11.47 5.47 13.88
CA ASP A 168 -11.49 4.75 12.59
C ASP A 168 -10.16 4.83 11.85
N LEU A 169 -9.57 6.02 11.80
CA LEU A 169 -8.22 6.23 11.24
C LEU A 169 -7.19 5.33 11.91
N TRP A 170 -7.34 5.08 13.21
CA TRP A 170 -6.49 4.13 13.93
C TRP A 170 -6.71 2.69 13.54
N VAL A 171 -7.94 2.26 13.26
CA VAL A 171 -8.21 0.92 12.72
C VAL A 171 -7.49 0.74 11.40
N THR A 172 -7.59 1.73 10.50
CA THR A 172 -6.87 1.77 9.22
C THR A 172 -5.36 1.67 9.39
N LEU A 173 -4.77 2.52 10.24
CA LEU A 173 -3.32 2.54 10.49
C LEU A 173 -2.80 1.22 11.09
N LEU A 174 -3.49 0.67 12.08
CA LEU A 174 -3.14 -0.61 12.71
C LEU A 174 -3.21 -1.75 11.70
N SER A 175 -4.25 -1.77 10.86
CA SER A 175 -4.39 -2.75 9.77
C SER A 175 -3.23 -2.67 8.78
N LEU A 176 -2.62 -1.50 8.58
CA LEU A 176 -1.46 -1.31 7.71
C LEU A 176 -0.11 -1.58 8.39
N GLY A 177 -0.10 -1.95 9.66
CA GLY A 177 1.12 -2.32 10.40
C GLY A 177 1.81 -1.16 11.14
N TYR A 178 1.15 -0.01 11.25
CA TYR A 178 1.60 1.09 12.12
C TYR A 178 1.23 0.81 13.57
N ASN A 179 2.11 1.19 14.50
CA ASN A 179 1.77 1.20 15.91
C ASN A 179 1.17 2.56 16.32
N LYS A 180 0.74 2.67 17.59
CA LYS A 180 0.17 3.90 18.16
C LYS A 180 1.16 5.08 18.26
N ALA A 181 2.43 4.90 17.93
CA ALA A 181 3.42 5.97 17.78
C ALA A 181 3.53 6.51 16.34
N LEU A 182 2.72 6.00 15.41
CA LEU A 182 2.91 6.18 13.96
C LEU A 182 4.25 5.61 13.44
N GLU A 183 4.82 4.62 14.12
CA GLU A 183 5.96 3.87 13.61
C GLU A 183 5.48 2.60 12.91
N MET A 184 5.99 2.36 11.70
CA MET A 184 5.75 1.11 10.97
C MET A 184 6.47 -0.05 11.67
N THR A 185 5.70 -0.94 12.32
CA THR A 185 6.22 -2.10 13.04
C THR A 185 6.16 -3.38 12.24
N GLU A 186 5.13 -3.50 11.40
CA GLU A 186 4.94 -4.61 10.47
C GLU A 186 4.95 -4.04 9.06
N LYS A 187 5.60 -4.73 8.13
CA LYS A 187 5.65 -4.29 6.74
C LYS A 187 4.47 -4.92 6.00
N LEU A 188 3.77 -4.10 5.24
CA LEU A 188 2.66 -4.54 4.42
C LEU A 188 3.14 -5.61 3.42
N VAL A 189 2.52 -6.79 3.48
CA VAL A 189 2.66 -7.81 2.43
C VAL A 189 1.60 -7.51 1.38
N LEU A 190 2.00 -6.85 0.28
CA LEU A 190 1.16 -6.77 -0.91
C LEU A 190 1.47 -7.97 -1.81
N ILE A 191 0.46 -8.80 -2.02
CA ILE A 191 0.51 -9.87 -3.02
C ILE A 191 -0.01 -9.26 -4.33
N VAL A 192 0.90 -8.79 -5.18
CA VAL A 192 0.56 -8.30 -6.52
C VAL A 192 0.70 -9.45 -7.50
N LEU A 193 -0.40 -10.01 -7.98
CA LEU A 193 -0.37 -11.07 -8.99
C LEU A 193 -0.37 -10.43 -10.38
N THR A 194 0.75 -10.49 -11.09
CA THR A 194 0.79 -10.09 -12.51
C THR A 194 0.74 -11.30 -13.41
N LYS A 195 -0.13 -11.26 -14.41
CA LYS A 195 -0.32 -12.33 -15.40
C LYS A 195 0.31 -11.93 -16.72
N GLU A 196 1.35 -12.65 -17.13
CA GLU A 196 2.12 -12.37 -18.34
C GLU A 196 2.01 -13.51 -19.36
N ARG A 197 1.93 -13.16 -20.64
CA ARG A 197 1.89 -14.14 -21.74
C ARG A 197 3.18 -14.05 -22.56
N VAL A 198 3.90 -15.17 -22.63
CA VAL A 198 5.12 -15.30 -23.42
C VAL A 198 4.78 -15.96 -24.75
N TYR A 199 5.10 -15.27 -25.84
CA TYR A 199 5.01 -15.77 -27.21
C TYR A 199 6.36 -16.31 -27.67
N PRO A 200 6.38 -17.26 -28.63
CA PRO A 200 7.62 -17.77 -29.22
C PRO A 200 8.41 -16.70 -30.00
#